data_AF-A0AA97CS40-F1
#
_entry.id   AF-A0AA97CS40-F1
#
_cell.length_a   1.000
_cell.length_b   1.000
_cell.length_c   1.000
_cell.angle_alpha   90.00
_cell.angle_beta   90.00
_cell.angle_gamma   90.00
#
_symmetry.space_group_name_H-M   'P 1'
#
loop_
_entity.id
_entity.type
_entity.pdbx_description
1 polymer ?
#
loop_
_entity_poly.entity_id
_entity_poly.type
_entity_poly.pdbx_seq_one_letter_code
_entity_poly.pdbx_strand_id
1 'polypeptide(L)' 'MSDGIIHISYYPSFRLRLPDGGYVFMSWHKFCGPMFFKDKYENREIENWHEDEQICGALNWFINRGEKA' A
#
# COMPACT_ATOMS: atom_id res chain seq x y z
N MET A 1 -22.52 12.71 17.18
CA MET A 1 -22.00 13.10 15.86
C MET A 1 -20.53 12.77 15.91
N SER A 2 -20.08 11.73 15.21
CA SER A 2 -18.67 11.39 15.19
C SER A 2 -17.97 12.45 14.34
N ASP A 3 -17.09 13.25 14.93
CA ASP A 3 -16.20 14.13 14.18
C ASP A 3 -15.42 13.27 13.18
N GLY A 4 -15.83 13.34 11.91
CA GLY A 4 -15.26 12.53 10.86
C GLY A 4 -13.83 13.00 10.61
N ILE A 5 -12.85 12.22 11.04
CA ILE A 5 -11.45 12.46 10.70
C ILE A 5 -11.30 12.26 9.18
N ILE A 6 -11.05 13.36 8.46
CA ILE A 6 -10.70 13.33 7.04
C ILE A 6 -9.19 13.09 6.98
N HIS A 7 -8.80 11.90 6.50
CA HIS A 7 -7.40 11.60 6.21
C HIS A 7 -7.06 12.08 4.81
N ILE A 8 -6.12 13.02 4.74
CA ILE A 8 -5.54 13.53 3.50
C ILE A 8 -4.13 12.95 3.44
N SER A 9 -3.91 11.94 2.60
CA SER A 9 -2.56 11.45 2.33
C SER A 9 -1.85 12.42 1.39
N TYR A 10 -0.60 12.74 1.70
CA TYR A 10 0.23 13.63 0.86
C TYR A 10 0.69 12.92 -0.43
N TYR A 11 0.76 11.60 -0.39
CA TYR A 11 1.16 10.75 -1.51
C TYR A 11 -0.02 9.92 -2.01
N PRO A 12 -0.01 9.50 -3.29
CA PRO A 12 -1.02 8.59 -3.79
C PRO A 12 -1.02 7.29 -2.98
N SER A 13 -2.18 6.95 -2.42
CA SER A 13 -2.40 5.72 -1.67
C SER A 13 -3.24 4.74 -2.50
N PHE A 14 -2.81 3.49 -2.59
CA PHE A 14 -3.40 2.44 -3.41
C PHE A 14 -3.78 1.24 -2.53
N ARG A 15 -4.88 0.55 -2.86
CA ARG A 15 -5.24 -0.72 -2.21
C ARG A 15 -4.80 -1.89 -3.08
N LEU A 16 -3.84 -2.67 -2.60
CA LEU A 16 -3.32 -3.85 -3.30
C LEU A 16 -3.96 -5.11 -2.73
N ARG A 17 -4.39 -6.00 -3.64
CA ARG A 17 -4.96 -7.31 -3.28
C ARG A 17 -3.81 -8.29 -3.05
N LEU A 18 -3.88 -9.05 -1.96
CA LEU A 18 -2.94 -10.14 -1.70
C LEU A 18 -3.47 -11.47 -2.26
N PRO A 19 -2.60 -12.45 -2.55
CA PRO A 19 -3.01 -13.78 -3.05
C PRO A 19 -3.94 -14.55 -2.12
N ASP A 20 -3.81 -14.36 -0.80
CA ASP A 20 -4.66 -14.97 0.22
C ASP A 20 -6.10 -14.39 0.27
N GLY A 21 -6.40 -13.38 -0.55
CA GLY A 21 -7.68 -12.68 -0.52
C GLY A 21 -7.75 -11.56 0.52
N GLY A 22 -6.65 -11.23 1.18
CA GLY A 22 -6.45 -10.01 1.96
C GLY A 22 -6.22 -8.78 1.08
N TYR A 23 -5.91 -7.67 1.73
CA TYR A 23 -5.44 -6.47 1.06
C TYR A 23 -4.52 -5.66 1.98
N VAL A 24 -3.62 -4.92 1.36
CA VAL A 24 -2.78 -3.91 2.02
C VAL A 24 -2.98 -2.57 1.35
N PHE A 25 -2.70 -1.49 2.07
CA PHE A 25 -2.66 -0.14 1.51
C PHE A 25 -1.20 0.23 1.28
N MET A 26 -0.90 0.76 0.11
CA MET A 26 0.44 1.19 -0.27
C MET A 26 0.44 2.67 -0.58
N SER A 27 1.36 3.42 0.02
CA SER A 27 1.62 4.81 -0.32
C SER A 27 2.94 4.92 -1.05
N TRP A 28 2.94 5.59 -2.20
CA TRP A 28 4.15 5.71 -3.03
C TRP A 28 4.90 7.01 -2.75
N HIS A 29 5.90 6.93 -1.88
CA HIS A 29 6.72 8.08 -1.52
C HIS A 29 7.80 8.31 -2.59
N LYS A 30 7.95 9.56 -3.03
CA LYS A 30 8.95 9.94 -4.05
C LYS A 30 10.39 9.64 -3.62
N PHE A 31 10.68 9.68 -2.33
CA PHE A 31 12.04 9.51 -1.78
C PHE A 31 12.27 8.12 -1.18
N CYS A 32 11.28 7.58 -0.48
CA CYS A 32 11.41 6.31 0.26
C CYS A 32 10.90 5.10 -0.53
N GLY A 33 10.23 5.32 -1.66
CA GLY A 33 9.59 4.26 -2.43
C GLY A 33 8.25 3.81 -1.81
N PRO A 34 7.85 2.55 -1.99
CA PRO A 34 6.58 2.04 -1.49
C PRO A 34 6.62 1.84 0.02
N MET A 35 5.61 2.37 0.71
CA MET A 35 5.32 2.10 2.12
C MET A 35 3.99 1.35 2.23
N PHE A 36 3.89 0.39 3.14
CA PHE A 36 2.72 -0.47 3.27
C PHE A 36 2.05 -0.35 4.63
N PHE A 37 0.72 -0.41 4.64
CA PHE A 37 -0.11 -0.22 5.81
C PHE A 37 -1.26 -1.22 5.84
N LYS A 38 -1.69 -1.59 7.06
CA LYS A 38 -2.86 -2.46 7.27
C LYS A 38 -4.19 -1.72 7.10
N ASP A 39 -4.16 -0.39 7.13
CA ASP A 39 -5.34 0.46 7.06
C ASP A 39 -5.15 1.63 6.09
N LYS A 40 -6.27 2.19 5.64
CA LYS A 40 -6.31 3.27 4.65
C LYS A 40 -5.84 4.63 5.18
N TYR A 41 -5.60 4.74 6.49
CA TYR A 41 -5.25 5.98 7.17
C TYR A 41 -3.76 6.05 7.50
N GLU A 42 -2.95 5.12 6.97
CA GLU A 42 -1.50 5.10 7.12
C GLU A 42 -1.03 5.02 8.59
N ASN A 43 -1.89 4.53 9.50
CA ASN A 43 -1.56 4.49 10.94
C ASN A 43 -0.80 3.22 11.35
N ARG A 44 -0.96 2.13 10.61
CA ARG A 44 -0.37 0.83 10.94
C ARG A 44 0.57 0.37 9.83
N GLU A 45 1.77 0.94 9.86
CA GLU A 45 2.84 0.60 8.93
C GLU A 45 3.28 -0.86 9.08
N ILE A 46 3.69 -1.46 7.98
CA ILE A 46 4.29 -2.79 7.88
C ILE A 46 5.75 -2.57 7.47
N GLU A 47 6.64 -2.25 8.41
CA GLU A 47 8.04 -1.89 8.10
C GLU A 47 8.79 -3.04 7.39
N ASN A 48 8.56 -4.28 7.84
CA ASN A 48 9.16 -5.48 7.27
C ASN A 48 8.38 -6.07 6.09
N TRP A 49 7.64 -5.24 5.33
CA TRP A 49 6.86 -5.71 4.19
C TRP A 49 7.70 -6.45 3.14
N HIS A 50 8.99 -6.15 3.06
CA HIS A 50 9.95 -6.76 2.15
C HIS A 50 10.28 -8.22 2.49
N GLU A 51 9.99 -8.66 3.72
CA GLU A 51 10.10 -10.06 4.16
C GLU A 51 8.85 -10.88 3.81
N ASP A 52 7.72 -10.23 3.49
CA ASP A 52 6.47 -10.89 3.11
C ASP A 52 6.38 -11.05 1.59
N GLU A 53 6.57 -12.29 1.13
CA GLU A 53 6.51 -12.65 -0.29
C GLU A 53 5.19 -12.26 -0.96
N GLN A 54 4.07 -12.23 -0.21
CA GLN A 54 2.77 -11.85 -0.75
C GLN A 54 2.71 -10.36 -1.06
N ILE A 55 3.25 -9.53 -0.16
CA ILE A 55 3.29 -8.08 -0.36
C ILE A 55 4.27 -7.73 -1.48
N CYS A 56 5.45 -8.37 -1.51
CA CYS A 56 6.40 -8.24 -2.60
C CYS A 56 5.82 -8.65 -3.95
N GLY A 57 5.07 -9.76 -4.01
CA GLY A 57 4.37 -10.19 -5.21
C GLY A 57 3.31 -9.18 -5.68
N ALA A 58 2.52 -8.64 -4.75
CA ALA A 58 1.53 -7.61 -5.05
C ALA A 58 2.17 -6.31 -5.57
N LEU A 59 3.30 -5.90 -4.97
CA LEU A 59 4.09 -4.75 -5.41
C LEU A 59 4.63 -4.96 -6.83
N ASN A 60 5.24 -6.11 -7.10
CA ASN A 60 5.75 -6.45 -8.43
C ASN A 60 4.64 -6.42 -9.48
N TRP A 61 3.49 -7.02 -9.19
CA TRP A 61 2.33 -6.93 -10.07
C TRP A 61 1.89 -5.47 -10.30
N PHE A 62 1.87 -4.65 -9.25
CA PHE A 62 1.46 -3.25 -9.34
C PHE A 62 2.41 -2.43 -10.23
N ILE A 63 3.72 -2.60 -10.07
CA ILE A 63 4.76 -1.95 -10.89
C ILE A 63 4.60 -2.38 -12.35
N ASN A 64 4.52 -3.70 -12.58
CA ASN A 64 4.41 -4.27 -13.93
C ASN A 64 3.06 -3.99 -14.61
N ARG A 65 2.01 -3.59 -13.87
CA ARG A 65 0.72 -3.20 -14.47
C ARG A 65 0.85 -2.00 -15.41
N GLY A 66 1.84 -1.14 -15.19
CA GLY A 66 2.16 -0.01 -16.08
C GLY A 66 2.91 -0.44 -17.34
N GLU A 67 3.56 -1.60 -17.33
CA GLU A 67 4.26 -2.19 -18.47
C GLU A 67 3.27 -2.97 -19.33
N LYS A 68 2.37 -2.25 -20.00
CA LYS A 68 1.73 -2.82 -21.18
C LYS A 68 2.74 -2.79 -22.32
N ALA A 69 3.14 -3.97 -22.78
CA ALA A 69 3.84 -4.17 -24.05
C ALA A 69 3.08 -3.55 -25.23
#